data_AF-A0A1V5IKV5-F1
#
_entry.id   AF-A0A1V5IKV5-F1
#
_cell.length_a   1.000
_cell.length_b   1.000
_cell.length_c   1.000
_cell.angle_alpha   90.00
_cell.angle_beta   90.00
_cell.angle_gamma   90.00
#
_symmetry.space_group_name_H-M   'P 1'
#
loop_
_entity.id
_entity.type
_entity.pdbx_description
1 polymer ?
#
loop_
_entity_poly.entity_id
_entity_poly.type
_entity_poly.pdbx_seq_one_letter_code
_entity_poly.pdbx_strand_id
1 'polypeptide(L)' 'MARKCLIANIPIIASWGATTTLALEVAVKNGLTIVGFVRGSKMNVYTHTKRVKVTRQQGSTGSA' A
#
# COMPACT_ATOMS: atom_id res chain seq x y z
N MET A 1 -4.20 -13.97 -1.86
CA MET A 1 -5.00 -12.72 -1.79
C MET A 1 -4.92 -11.90 -3.07
N ALA A 2 -3.71 -11.54 -3.54
CA ALA A 2 -3.52 -10.69 -4.74
C ALA A 2 -4.34 -11.11 -5.98
N ARG A 3 -4.33 -12.41 -6.36
CA ARG A 3 -5.11 -12.90 -7.51
C ARG A 3 -6.63 -12.76 -7.34
N LYS A 4 -7.16 -12.91 -6.12
CA LYS A 4 -8.59 -12.72 -5.85
C LYS A 4 -8.99 -11.25 -6.02
N CYS A 5 -8.15 -10.33 -5.53
CA CYS A 5 -8.39 -8.90 -5.69
C CYS A 5 -8.32 -8.43 -7.14
N LEU A 6 -7.47 -9.05 -7.96
CA LEU A 6 -7.45 -8.81 -9.41
C LEU A 6 -8.77 -9.21 -10.07
N ILE A 7 -9.31 -10.38 -9.73
CA ILE A 7 -10.61 -10.84 -10.25
C ILE A 7 -11.74 -9.91 -9.77
N ALA A 8 -11.65 -9.42 -8.54
CA ALA A 8 -12.61 -8.49 -7.96
C ALA A 8 -12.46 -7.02 -8.43
N ASN A 9 -11.57 -6.74 -9.39
CA ASN A 9 -11.28 -5.38 -9.86
C ASN A 9 -10.90 -4.38 -8.75
N ILE A 10 -10.28 -4.86 -7.67
CA ILE A 10 -9.85 -4.01 -6.55
C ILE A 10 -8.47 -3.42 -6.89
N PRO A 11 -8.32 -2.09 -6.98
CA PRO A 11 -7.07 -1.46 -7.43
C PRO A 11 -6.01 -1.33 -6.32
N ILE A 12 -6.39 -1.44 -5.04
CA ILE A 12 -5.51 -1.21 -3.88
C ILE A 12 -5.80 -2.24 -2.78
N ILE A 13 -4.75 -2.83 -2.21
CA ILE A 13 -4.83 -3.75 -1.06
C ILE A 13 -3.93 -3.23 0.04
N ALA A 14 -4.44 -3.20 1.27
CA ALA A 14 -3.68 -2.87 2.47
C ALA A 14 -3.65 -4.05 3.43
N SER A 15 -2.47 -4.37 3.99
CA SER A 15 -2.30 -5.42 4.98
C SER A 15 -1.35 -5.01 6.11
N TRP A 16 -1.57 -5.54 7.29
CA TRP A 16 -0.69 -5.38 8.45
C TRP A 16 0.53 -6.32 8.41
N GLY A 17 0.48 -7.37 7.58
CA GLY A 17 1.53 -8.38 7.43
C GLY A 17 2.42 -8.21 6.21
N ALA A 18 3.43 -9.08 6.11
CA ALA A 18 4.32 -9.14 4.95
C ALA A 18 3.59 -9.66 3.70
N THR A 19 3.95 -9.11 2.54
CA THR A 19 3.49 -9.58 1.23
C THR A 19 4.53 -10.54 0.63
N THR A 20 4.08 -11.56 -0.10
CA THR A 20 4.98 -12.47 -0.82
C THR A 20 5.55 -11.84 -2.09
N THR A 21 6.77 -12.20 -2.47
CA THR A 21 7.42 -11.73 -3.70
C THR A 21 6.59 -12.01 -4.95
N LEU A 22 5.99 -13.21 -5.04
CA LEU A 22 5.09 -13.54 -6.14
C LEU A 22 3.87 -12.62 -6.23
N ALA A 23 3.30 -12.23 -5.08
CA ALA A 23 2.18 -11.30 -5.06
C ALA A 23 2.59 -9.90 -5.54
N LEU A 24 3.82 -9.46 -5.24
CA LEU A 24 4.38 -8.20 -5.73
C LEU A 24 4.54 -8.21 -7.25
N GLU A 25 5.12 -9.25 -7.83
CA GLU A 25 5.28 -9.36 -9.28
C GLU A 25 3.94 -9.32 -10.02
N VAL A 26 2.97 -10.08 -9.53
CA VAL A 26 1.60 -10.08 -10.06
C VAL A 26 1.00 -8.68 -9.97
N ALA A 27 1.24 -7.97 -8.87
CA ALA A 27 0.71 -6.63 -8.68
C ALA A 27 1.35 -5.58 -9.59
N VAL A 28 2.67 -5.67 -9.80
CA VAL A 28 3.38 -4.81 -10.76
C VAL A 28 2.81 -5.00 -12.17
N LYS A 29 2.70 -6.25 -12.63
CA LYS A 29 2.22 -6.59 -13.99
C LYS A 29 0.78 -6.18 -14.24
N ASN A 30 -0.09 -6.28 -13.23
CA ASN A 30 -1.52 -6.02 -13.38
C ASN A 30 -1.96 -4.62 -12.91
N GLY A 31 -1.05 -3.74 -12.50
CA GLY A 31 -1.44 -2.39 -12.07
C GLY A 31 -1.98 -2.29 -10.65
N LEU A 32 -1.85 -3.34 -9.83
CA LEU A 32 -2.39 -3.44 -8.48
C LEU A 32 -1.46 -2.79 -7.45
N THR A 33 -2.02 -1.98 -6.57
CA THR A 33 -1.26 -1.29 -5.51
C THR A 33 -1.26 -2.15 -4.25
N ILE A 34 -0.09 -2.56 -3.77
CA ILE A 34 0.06 -3.28 -2.52
C ILE A 34 0.67 -2.37 -1.47
N VAL A 35 -0.04 -2.26 -0.35
CA VAL A 35 0.40 -1.60 0.87
C VAL A 35 0.51 -2.65 1.97
N GLY A 36 1.67 -2.72 2.60
CA GLY A 36 1.91 -3.58 3.75
C GLY A 36 2.39 -2.80 4.96
N PHE A 37 2.52 -3.49 6.09
CA PHE A 37 3.01 -2.93 7.35
C PHE A 37 2.24 -1.67 7.81
N VAL A 38 0.94 -1.64 7.55
CA VAL A 38 0.08 -0.53 8.00
C VAL A 38 0.04 -0.52 9.53
N ARG A 39 0.52 0.58 10.12
CA ARG A 39 0.59 0.82 11.56
C ARG A 39 0.18 2.26 11.85
N GLY A 40 -1.05 2.45 12.33
CA GLY A 40 -1.59 3.78 12.65
C GLY A 40 -1.38 4.75 11.48
N SER A 41 -0.51 5.74 11.67
CA SER A 41 -0.20 6.77 10.67
C SER A 41 0.93 6.43 9.69
N LYS A 42 1.52 5.22 9.76
CA LYS A 42 2.63 4.77 8.89
C LYS A 42 2.23 3.55 8.08
N MET A 43 2.71 3.45 6.85
CA MET A 43 2.49 2.32 5.96
C MET A 43 3.61 2.23 4.92
N ASN A 44 3.88 1.01 4.44
CA ASN A 44 4.85 0.76 3.38
C ASN A 44 4.12 0.42 2.08
N VAL A 45 4.31 1.25 1.05
CA VAL A 45 3.77 1.00 -0.28
C VAL A 45 4.83 0.27 -1.10
N TYR A 46 4.48 -0.89 -1.66
CA TYR A 46 5.41 -1.72 -2.39
C TYR A 46 5.30 -1.58 -3.91
N THR A 47 4.10 -1.35 -4.44
CA THR A 47 3.83 -1.28 -5.89
C THR A 47 2.93 -0.10 -6.22
N HIS A 48 3.06 0.44 -7.44
CA HIS A 48 2.15 1.46 -7.98
C HIS A 48 1.92 2.67 -7.05
N THR A 49 3.01 3.16 -6.43
CA THR A 49 3.04 4.31 -5.52
C THR A 49 2.42 5.59 -6.09
N LYS A 50 2.37 5.72 -7.42
CA LYS A 50 1.70 6.84 -8.12
C LYS A 50 0.23 7.03 -7.72
N ARG A 51 -0.45 5.98 -7.25
CA ARG A 51 -1.84 6.05 -6.78
C ARG A 51 -1.99 6.48 -5.32
N VAL A 52 -0.92 6.43 -4.53
CA VAL A 52 -0.94 6.73 -3.10
C VAL A 52 -0.34 8.11 -2.87
N LYS A 53 -1.19 9.10 -2.57
CA LYS A 53 -0.75 10.41 -2.11
C LYS A 53 -0.55 10.39 -0.60
N VAL A 54 0.70 10.41 -0.16
CA VAL A 54 1.02 10.50 1.28
C VAL A 54 0.97 11.98 1.67
N THR A 55 -0.13 12.41 2.28
CA THR A 55 -0.17 13.70 2.97
C THR A 55 0.67 13.56 4.23
N ARG A 56 1.88 14.11 4.21
CA ARG A 56 2.73 14.20 5.40
C ARG A 56 1.98 15.10 6.39
N GLN A 57 1.34 14.50 7.38
CA GLN A 57 0.82 15.22 8.54
C GLN A 57 2.04 15.79 9.27
N GLN A 58 2.36 17.04 8.94
CA GLN A 58 3.38 17.81 9.63
C GLN A 58 2.81 18.09 11.01
N GLY A 59 3.23 17.29 11.99
CA GLY A 59 2.94 17.56 13.39
C GLY A 59 3.33 18.99 13.68
N SER A 60 2.35 19.74 14.16
CA SER A 60 2.45 21.10 14.66
C SER A 60 3.73 21.32 15.47
N THR A 61 4.56 22.23 14.99
CA THR A 61 5.49 22.98 15.83
C THR A 61 4.68 23.83 16.83
N GLY A 62 5.14 23.88 18.08
CA GLY A 62 4.66 24.79 19.14
C GLY A 62 4.03 24.04 20.32
N SER A 63 4.43 24.21 21.57
CA SER A 63 4.92 25.43 22.21
C SER A 63 5.82 25.12 23.42
N ALA A 64 6.96 25.82 23.48
CA ALA A 64 7.68 26.09 24.72
C ALA A 64 7.23 27.46 25.25
#